data_AF-A0A8B3CU44-F1
#
_entry.id   AF-A0A8B3CU44-F1
#
_cell.length_a   1.000
_cell.length_b   1.000
_cell.length_c   1.000
_cell.angle_alpha   90.00
_cell.angle_beta   90.00
_cell.angle_gamma   90.00
#
_symmetry.space_group_name_H-M   'P 1'
#
loop_
_entity.id
_entity.type
_entity.pdbx_description
1 polymer ?
#
loop_
_entity_poly.entity_id
_entity_poly.type
_entity_poly.pdbx_seq_one_letter_code
_entity_poly.pdbx_strand_id
1 'polypeptide(L)'
;MKLVKIILLLSFTLSAFTDCKKEEKKDVPQILGTRFANYDQWIYKTPGSDKKEDQVSLVYGMEEVTGLETVEVQIPTKDKKGTIPTEYLKVRTVENKEGFAPLKNFSENVYFVLNATDDAFVKPTITANTKGKLKRGMYCLEQEVIGEFSKVTCYDSILEGDKLVNYYDVWIKTISPNLSKDALLGETIKLLKKASQDLAKSNTATEEEKSKLLTSATEALKKALAKQDEFSTDINNLATKFSLSLE
;
A
#
# COMPACT_ATOMS: atom_id res chain seq x y z
N MET A 1 -58.04 -63.49 -37.74
CA MET A 1 -56.62 -63.74 -37.37
C MET A 1 -55.77 -62.76 -38.17
N LYS A 2 -54.94 -61.83 -37.70
CA LYS A 2 -54.41 -61.33 -36.41
C LYS A 2 -54.12 -59.82 -36.70
N LEU A 3 -54.71 -58.84 -36.00
CA LEU A 3 -54.15 -58.06 -34.86
C LEU A 3 -52.69 -57.58 -35.02
N VAL A 4 -52.49 -56.24 -35.12
CA VAL A 4 -51.59 -55.34 -34.32
C VAL A 4 -51.84 -53.89 -34.82
N LYS A 5 -52.74 -53.10 -34.20
CA LYS A 5 -52.50 -51.96 -33.26
C LYS A 5 -51.32 -51.02 -33.60
N ILE A 6 -51.60 -49.72 -33.83
CA ILE A 6 -51.25 -48.59 -32.92
C ILE A 6 -51.65 -47.24 -33.55
N ILE A 7 -52.24 -46.41 -32.70
CA ILE A 7 -52.76 -45.04 -32.86
C ILE A 7 -51.62 -44.04 -32.58
N LEU A 8 -51.55 -42.91 -33.30
CA LEU A 8 -50.88 -41.66 -32.86
C LEU A 8 -51.41 -40.50 -33.74
N LEU A 9 -52.50 -39.80 -33.40
CA LEU A 9 -52.69 -38.74 -32.40
C LEU A 9 -51.80 -37.49 -32.64
N LEU A 10 -52.47 -36.43 -33.09
CA LEU A 10 -52.01 -35.04 -33.16
C LEU A 10 -51.45 -34.58 -31.81
N SER A 11 -50.32 -33.86 -31.85
CA SER A 11 -50.07 -32.78 -30.89
C SER A 11 -49.10 -31.76 -31.47
N PHE A 12 -49.65 -30.59 -31.74
CA PHE A 12 -49.01 -29.32 -32.05
C PHE A 12 -48.17 -28.90 -30.82
N THR A 13 -46.84 -28.91 -30.93
CA THR A 13 -45.98 -28.29 -29.91
C THR A 13 -45.44 -26.97 -30.44
N LEU A 14 -45.98 -25.93 -29.84
CA LEU A 14 -45.65 -24.52 -29.95
C LEU A 14 -44.17 -24.30 -29.56
N SER A 15 -43.31 -24.05 -30.55
CA SER A 15 -41.93 -23.60 -30.29
C SER A 15 -41.92 -22.11 -29.98
N ALA A 16 -42.40 -21.74 -28.79
CA ALA A 16 -42.14 -20.44 -28.21
C ALA A 16 -40.66 -20.42 -27.77
N PHE A 17 -39.78 -19.93 -28.64
CA PHE A 17 -38.45 -19.48 -28.24
C PHE A 17 -38.64 -18.24 -27.37
N THR A 18 -38.86 -18.45 -26.08
CA THR A 18 -38.66 -17.40 -25.08
C THR A 18 -37.17 -17.12 -25.00
N ASP A 19 -36.80 -15.91 -25.41
CA ASP A 19 -35.54 -15.23 -25.12
C ASP A 19 -35.24 -15.32 -23.62
N CYS A 20 -34.56 -16.39 -23.22
CA CYS A 20 -33.89 -16.44 -21.93
C CYS A 20 -32.49 -15.89 -22.16
N LYS A 21 -32.37 -14.56 -22.21
CA LYS A 21 -31.08 -13.91 -21.99
C LYS A 21 -30.57 -14.48 -20.67
N LYS A 22 -29.54 -15.31 -20.76
CA LYS A 22 -28.71 -15.65 -19.61
C LYS A 22 -28.25 -14.32 -19.07
N GLU A 23 -28.85 -13.86 -17.97
CA GLU A 23 -28.20 -12.87 -17.14
C GLU A 23 -26.88 -13.52 -16.75
N GLU A 24 -25.79 -13.08 -17.38
CA GLU A 24 -24.46 -13.26 -16.83
C GLU A 24 -24.58 -12.76 -15.40
N LYS A 25 -24.47 -13.69 -14.44
CA LYS A 25 -24.24 -13.31 -13.06
C LYS A 25 -23.05 -12.37 -13.12
N LYS A 26 -23.29 -11.07 -12.86
CA LYS A 26 -22.19 -10.16 -12.56
C LYS A 26 -21.37 -10.86 -11.50
N ASP A 27 -20.11 -11.17 -11.83
CA ASP A 27 -19.15 -11.62 -10.83
C ASP A 27 -19.29 -10.67 -9.66
N VAL A 28 -19.77 -11.19 -8.53
CA VAL A 28 -19.84 -10.39 -7.31
C VAL A 28 -18.38 -10.11 -6.98
N PRO A 29 -17.92 -8.84 -6.96
CA PRO A 29 -16.53 -8.52 -6.73
C PRO A 29 -16.07 -9.22 -5.45
N GLN A 30 -15.13 -10.15 -5.58
CA GLN A 30 -14.56 -10.82 -4.43
C GLN A 30 -13.70 -9.80 -3.71
N ILE A 31 -14.15 -9.34 -2.54
CA ILE A 31 -13.36 -8.45 -1.69
C ILE A 31 -11.99 -9.10 -1.47
N LEU A 32 -10.95 -8.46 -2.02
CA LEU A 32 -9.56 -8.91 -1.95
C LEU A 32 -8.92 -8.63 -0.58
N GLY A 33 -9.62 -7.84 0.25
CA GLY A 33 -9.27 -7.53 1.62
C GLY A 33 -8.61 -6.16 1.77
N THR A 34 -8.06 -5.92 2.95
CA THR A 34 -7.33 -4.69 3.27
C THR A 34 -6.06 -4.58 2.43
N ARG A 35 -5.76 -3.36 1.98
CA ARG A 35 -4.56 -2.97 1.24
C ARG A 35 -4.05 -1.64 1.76
N PHE A 36 -2.76 -1.40 1.61
CA PHE A 36 -2.11 -0.16 2.02
C PHE A 36 -1.46 0.50 0.81
N ALA A 37 -1.68 1.79 0.62
CA ALA A 37 -1.01 2.51 -0.47
C ALA A 37 0.50 2.61 -0.22
N ASN A 38 1.33 2.41 -1.24
CA ASN A 38 2.79 2.47 -1.08
C ASN A 38 3.32 3.92 -1.02
N TYR A 39 2.55 4.85 -1.58
CA TYR A 39 2.84 6.28 -1.66
C TYR A 39 1.56 7.05 -1.99
N ASP A 40 1.63 8.38 -1.91
CA ASP A 40 0.50 9.25 -2.25
C ASP A 40 0.12 9.11 -3.72
N GLN A 41 -1.15 8.77 -3.99
CA GLN A 41 -1.62 8.52 -5.34
C GLN A 41 -3.10 8.86 -5.48
N TRP A 42 -3.48 9.34 -6.67
CA TRP A 42 -4.88 9.47 -7.03
C TRP A 42 -5.48 8.12 -7.41
N ILE A 43 -6.71 7.89 -6.99
CA ILE A 43 -7.57 6.84 -7.55
C ILE A 43 -8.51 7.46 -8.59
N TYR A 44 -8.78 6.71 -9.65
CA TYR A 44 -9.49 7.21 -10.84
C TYR A 44 -10.81 6.47 -11.06
N LYS A 45 -11.78 7.12 -11.70
CA LYS A 45 -13.07 6.50 -12.07
C LYS A 45 -12.89 5.32 -13.02
N THR A 46 -11.90 5.42 -13.90
CA THR A 46 -11.62 4.46 -14.97
C THR A 46 -10.19 3.94 -14.79
N PRO A 47 -9.96 2.61 -14.83
CA PRO A 47 -8.61 2.06 -14.78
C PRO A 47 -7.79 2.55 -15.98
N GLY A 48 -6.55 2.95 -15.73
CA GLY A 48 -5.67 3.49 -16.77
C GLY A 48 -5.83 4.97 -17.09
N SER A 49 -6.80 5.68 -16.49
CA SER A 49 -6.93 7.12 -16.71
C SER A 49 -5.81 7.90 -16.02
N ASP A 50 -5.32 8.93 -16.70
CA ASP A 50 -4.43 9.98 -16.20
C ASP A 50 -5.10 11.37 -16.22
N LYS A 51 -6.39 11.41 -16.55
CA LYS A 51 -7.17 12.65 -16.69
C LYS A 51 -7.57 13.22 -15.33
N LYS A 52 -7.51 14.54 -15.20
CA LYS A 52 -7.83 15.23 -13.95
C LYS A 52 -9.32 15.07 -13.58
N GLU A 53 -10.21 15.12 -14.56
CA GLU A 53 -11.66 14.93 -14.40
C GLU A 53 -12.07 13.52 -13.93
N ASP A 54 -11.18 12.55 -14.11
CA ASP A 54 -11.37 11.18 -13.67
C ASP A 54 -10.82 10.93 -12.26
N GLN A 55 -10.12 11.90 -11.66
CA GLN A 55 -9.65 11.79 -10.27
C GLN A 55 -10.84 11.75 -9.31
N VAL A 56 -10.84 10.75 -8.43
CA VAL A 56 -11.89 10.54 -7.41
C VAL A 56 -11.43 11.03 -6.05
N SER A 57 -10.28 10.53 -5.60
CA SER A 57 -9.71 10.87 -4.29
C SER A 57 -8.19 10.68 -4.30
N LEU A 58 -7.51 11.49 -3.50
CA LEU A 58 -6.11 11.24 -3.15
C LEU A 58 -6.10 10.22 -2.01
N VAL A 59 -5.30 9.17 -2.15
CA VAL A 59 -5.01 8.18 -1.12
C VAL A 59 -3.56 8.39 -0.71
N TYR A 60 -3.32 8.59 0.58
CA TYR A 60 -1.99 8.87 1.09
C TYR A 60 -1.20 7.57 1.30
N GLY A 61 0.13 7.58 1.15
CA GLY A 61 0.95 6.40 1.40
C GLY A 61 0.71 5.83 2.81
N MET A 62 0.74 4.52 3.01
CA MET A 62 0.33 3.77 4.21
C MET A 62 -1.14 3.97 4.66
N GLU A 63 -1.98 4.67 3.90
CA GLU A 63 -3.42 4.69 4.16
C GLU A 63 -4.04 3.33 3.83
N GLU A 64 -4.94 2.91 4.71
CA GLU A 64 -5.72 1.69 4.53
C GLU A 64 -6.84 1.91 3.51
N VAL A 65 -6.96 0.99 2.56
CA VAL A 65 -8.08 0.92 1.61
C VAL A 65 -8.61 -0.51 1.54
N THR A 66 -9.88 -0.65 1.18
CA THR A 66 -10.44 -1.98 0.88
C THR A 66 -10.24 -2.29 -0.59
N GLY A 67 -9.49 -3.34 -0.91
CA GLY A 67 -9.39 -3.90 -2.26
C GLY A 67 -10.66 -4.68 -2.61
N LEU A 68 -11.27 -4.35 -3.75
CA LEU A 68 -12.56 -4.90 -4.18
C LEU A 68 -12.44 -5.91 -5.32
N GLU A 69 -11.59 -5.64 -6.30
CA GLU A 69 -11.35 -6.52 -7.46
C GLU A 69 -10.08 -6.07 -8.21
N THR A 70 -9.49 -6.99 -8.98
CA THR A 70 -8.39 -6.69 -9.90
C THR A 70 -8.91 -6.71 -11.33
N VAL A 71 -8.53 -5.71 -12.12
CA VAL A 71 -8.89 -5.59 -13.54
C VAL A 71 -7.61 -5.45 -14.35
N GLU A 72 -7.41 -6.29 -15.36
CA GLU A 72 -6.32 -6.13 -16.31
C GLU A 72 -6.74 -5.17 -17.43
N VAL A 73 -5.90 -4.16 -17.70
CA VAL A 73 -6.10 -3.20 -18.79
C VAL A 73 -4.86 -3.13 -19.66
N GLN A 74 -5.07 -3.07 -20.98
CA GLN A 74 -4.03 -2.85 -21.97
C GLN A 74 -3.71 -1.34 -22.05
N ILE A 75 -2.58 -0.93 -21.49
CA ILE A 75 -2.15 0.47 -21.46
C ILE A 75 -1.18 0.73 -22.61
N PRO A 76 -1.34 1.81 -23.41
CA PRO A 76 -0.35 2.18 -24.42
C PRO A 76 1.02 2.40 -23.80
N THR A 77 2.06 1.86 -24.44
CA THR A 77 3.44 2.14 -24.03
C THR A 77 3.76 3.62 -24.25
N LYS A 78 4.72 4.17 -23.47
CA LYS A 78 5.12 5.59 -23.59
C LYS A 78 5.64 5.95 -24.98
N ASP A 79 6.18 4.98 -25.71
CA ASP A 79 6.66 5.11 -27.10
C ASP A 79 5.58 4.82 -28.15
N LYS A 80 4.33 4.53 -27.73
CA LYS A 80 3.14 4.26 -28.58
C LYS A 80 3.31 3.11 -29.58
N LYS A 81 4.30 2.24 -29.40
CA LYS A 81 4.58 1.10 -30.29
C LYS A 81 4.00 -0.23 -29.80
N GLY A 82 3.18 -0.21 -28.75
CA GLY A 82 2.45 -1.39 -28.27
C GLY A 82 1.55 -1.06 -27.10
N THR A 83 0.92 -2.11 -26.57
CA THR A 83 0.24 -2.07 -25.27
C THR A 83 0.93 -3.02 -24.31
N ILE A 84 0.87 -2.70 -23.02
CA ILE A 84 1.29 -3.62 -21.96
C ILE A 84 0.09 -3.98 -21.08
N PRO A 85 -0.12 -5.27 -20.78
CA PRO A 85 -1.08 -5.67 -19.75
C PRO A 85 -0.64 -5.04 -18.42
N THR A 86 -1.55 -4.32 -17.78
CA THR A 86 -1.33 -3.73 -16.45
C THR A 86 -2.52 -4.02 -15.58
N GLU A 87 -2.27 -4.59 -14.40
CA GLU A 87 -3.30 -4.85 -13.40
C GLU A 87 -3.61 -3.59 -12.58
N TYR A 88 -4.90 -3.29 -12.48
CA TYR A 88 -5.45 -2.23 -11.64
C TYR A 88 -6.27 -2.86 -10.52
N LEU A 89 -6.09 -2.32 -9.31
CA LEU A 89 -6.93 -2.64 -8.17
C LEU A 89 -8.06 -1.62 -8.10
N LYS A 90 -9.31 -2.10 -8.05
CA LYS A 90 -10.43 -1.29 -7.59
C LYS A 90 -10.38 -1.23 -6.07
N VAL A 91 -10.39 -0.02 -5.52
CA VAL A 91 -10.33 0.21 -4.07
C VAL A 91 -11.52 1.02 -3.59
N ARG A 92 -11.84 0.88 -2.30
CA ARG A 92 -12.70 1.79 -1.54
C ARG A 92 -11.88 2.46 -0.44
N THR A 93 -11.89 3.78 -0.38
CA THR A 93 -11.23 4.55 0.67
C THR A 93 -12.01 4.51 1.98
N VAL A 94 -11.38 4.96 3.08
CA VAL A 94 -12.06 5.14 4.38
C VAL A 94 -13.24 6.11 4.31
N GLU A 95 -13.22 7.04 3.35
CA GLU A 95 -14.32 7.97 3.06
C GLU A 95 -15.41 7.36 2.16
N ASN A 96 -15.37 6.04 1.91
CA ASN A 96 -16.27 5.29 1.04
C ASN A 96 -16.27 5.73 -0.44
N LYS A 97 -15.17 6.34 -0.91
CA LYS A 97 -14.98 6.64 -2.34
C LYS A 97 -14.37 5.45 -3.06
N GLU A 98 -14.90 5.08 -4.22
CA GLU A 98 -14.38 3.98 -5.03
C GLU A 98 -13.64 4.47 -6.28
N GLY A 99 -12.53 3.82 -6.61
CA GLY A 99 -11.76 4.11 -7.81
C GLY A 99 -10.68 3.08 -8.07
N PHE A 100 -9.90 3.30 -9.13
CA PHE A 100 -8.87 2.40 -9.62
C PHE A 100 -7.49 3.03 -9.51
N ALA A 101 -6.52 2.21 -9.14
CA ALA A 101 -5.09 2.54 -9.22
C ALA A 101 -4.28 1.26 -9.53
N PRO A 102 -3.05 1.35 -10.06
CA PRO A 102 -2.25 0.17 -10.36
C PRO A 102 -2.06 -0.74 -9.14
N LEU A 103 -2.26 -2.05 -9.31
CA LEU A 103 -2.19 -3.02 -8.20
C LEU A 103 -0.84 -2.97 -7.47
N LYS A 104 0.26 -2.83 -8.22
CA LYS A 104 1.63 -2.71 -7.69
C LYS A 104 1.86 -1.52 -6.74
N ASN A 105 0.93 -0.57 -6.71
CA ASN A 105 1.01 0.59 -5.83
C ASN A 105 0.43 0.31 -4.44
N PHE A 106 -0.01 -0.92 -4.20
CA PHE A 106 -0.54 -1.34 -2.91
C PHE A 106 0.24 -2.52 -2.36
N SER A 107 0.36 -2.56 -1.04
CA SER A 107 0.86 -3.70 -0.28
C SER A 107 -0.28 -4.35 0.50
N GLU A 108 -0.21 -5.66 0.73
CA GLU A 108 -1.18 -6.33 1.59
C GLU A 108 -0.93 -6.03 3.07
N ASN A 109 0.32 -5.78 3.44
CA ASN A 109 0.72 -5.42 4.80
C ASN A 109 1.76 -4.30 4.79
N VAL A 110 1.76 -3.54 5.88
CA VAL A 110 2.88 -2.66 6.26
C VAL A 110 3.38 -3.14 7.61
N TYR A 111 4.69 -3.35 7.70
CA TYR A 111 5.35 -3.72 8.95
C TYR A 111 6.06 -2.51 9.54
N PHE A 112 5.71 -2.12 10.75
CA PHE A 112 6.36 -1.07 11.53
C PHE A 112 7.37 -1.70 12.48
N VAL A 113 8.63 -1.29 12.37
CA VAL A 113 9.71 -1.84 13.18
C VAL A 113 9.75 -1.14 14.54
N LEU A 114 9.42 -1.90 15.58
CA LEU A 114 9.44 -1.43 16.96
C LEU A 114 10.85 -1.54 17.57
N ASN A 115 11.64 -2.56 17.23
CA ASN A 115 13.00 -2.71 17.78
C ASN A 115 14.04 -3.07 16.72
N ALA A 116 15.27 -2.57 16.91
CA ALA A 116 16.37 -2.73 15.95
C ALA A 116 17.13 -4.07 16.07
N THR A 117 16.42 -5.20 16.07
CA THR A 117 17.04 -6.52 16.33
C THR A 117 16.93 -7.48 15.15
N ASP A 118 15.82 -7.41 14.40
CA ASP A 118 15.54 -8.31 13.29
C ASP A 118 16.47 -8.07 12.10
N ASP A 119 16.88 -9.15 11.44
CA ASP A 119 17.76 -9.08 10.28
C ASP A 119 16.97 -8.89 8.97
N ALA A 120 17.54 -8.11 8.05
CA ALA A 120 17.06 -7.99 6.67
C ALA A 120 17.88 -8.93 5.78
N PHE A 121 17.28 -10.04 5.34
CA PHE A 121 17.95 -11.09 4.59
C PHE A 121 17.95 -10.81 3.08
N VAL A 122 18.97 -11.32 2.37
CA VAL A 122 19.04 -11.26 0.90
C VAL A 122 18.14 -12.33 0.24
N LYS A 123 17.77 -13.38 0.97
CA LYS A 123 16.90 -14.50 0.53
C LYS A 123 15.93 -14.88 1.66
N PRO A 124 14.80 -15.58 1.38
CA PRO A 124 13.81 -15.97 2.39
C PRO A 124 14.28 -17.16 3.25
N THR A 125 15.42 -17.02 3.95
CA THR A 125 15.94 -18.03 4.87
C THR A 125 16.87 -17.38 5.91
N ILE A 126 16.81 -17.88 7.16
CA ILE A 126 17.63 -17.40 8.28
C ILE A 126 19.14 -17.63 8.09
N THR A 127 19.52 -18.52 7.18
CA THR A 127 20.92 -18.83 6.88
C THR A 127 21.50 -17.97 5.75
N ALA A 128 20.69 -17.09 5.14
CA ALA A 128 21.17 -16.20 4.11
C ALA A 128 22.02 -15.06 4.68
N ASN A 129 22.88 -14.49 3.84
CA ASN A 129 23.53 -13.22 4.14
C ASN A 129 22.49 -12.13 4.41
N THR A 130 22.83 -11.20 5.31
CA THR A 130 21.98 -10.07 5.67
C THR A 130 22.50 -8.78 5.02
N LYS A 131 21.60 -7.84 4.73
CA LYS A 131 21.95 -6.45 4.36
C LYS A 131 22.15 -5.55 5.59
N GLY A 132 21.92 -6.10 6.78
CA GLY A 132 21.96 -5.40 8.06
C GLY A 132 20.76 -5.74 8.92
N LYS A 133 20.62 -5.01 10.02
CA LYS A 133 19.47 -5.09 10.94
C LYS A 133 18.46 -4.03 10.59
N LEU A 134 17.17 -4.39 10.67
CA LEU A 134 16.10 -3.42 10.66
C LEU A 134 16.32 -2.40 11.79
N LYS A 135 15.91 -1.16 11.54
CA LYS A 135 16.01 -0.10 12.53
C LYS A 135 14.65 0.26 13.07
N ARG A 136 14.61 0.62 14.35
CA ARG A 136 13.40 1.13 14.98
C ARG A 136 12.87 2.35 14.20
N GLY A 137 11.56 2.39 13.99
CA GLY A 137 10.89 3.43 13.21
C GLY A 137 10.99 3.24 11.69
N MET A 138 11.59 2.16 11.20
CA MET A 138 11.40 1.76 9.81
C MET A 138 9.96 1.32 9.58
N TYR A 139 9.42 1.62 8.39
CA TYR A 139 8.26 0.93 7.86
C TYR A 139 8.64 0.14 6.62
N CYS A 140 8.10 -1.07 6.49
CA CYS A 140 8.40 -2.01 5.42
C CYS A 140 7.11 -2.35 4.67
N LEU A 141 7.09 -2.04 3.38
CA LEU A 141 5.97 -2.30 2.48
C LEU A 141 6.11 -3.71 1.89
N GLU A 142 5.09 -4.55 2.10
CA GLU A 142 5.07 -5.93 1.60
C GLU A 142 4.90 -6.01 0.08
N GLN A 143 5.74 -6.80 -0.57
CA GLN A 143 5.70 -7.04 -2.01
C GLN A 143 5.30 -8.48 -2.34
N GLU A 144 5.77 -9.44 -1.53
CA GLU A 144 5.59 -10.87 -1.77
C GLU A 144 5.75 -11.61 -0.44
N VAL A 145 5.10 -12.77 -0.29
CA VAL A 145 5.20 -13.63 0.89
C VAL A 145 5.63 -15.04 0.47
N ILE A 146 6.65 -15.59 1.14
CA ILE A 146 7.09 -16.98 1.00
C ILE A 146 7.26 -17.57 2.41
N GLY A 147 6.32 -18.44 2.80
CA GLY A 147 6.32 -19.05 4.13
C GLY A 147 6.25 -17.99 5.24
N GLU A 148 7.24 -17.98 6.14
CA GLU A 148 7.35 -17.01 7.24
C GLU A 148 8.08 -15.71 6.86
N PHE A 149 8.46 -15.55 5.59
CA PHE A 149 9.20 -14.39 5.11
C PHE A 149 8.35 -13.54 4.19
N SER A 150 8.47 -12.22 4.34
CA SER A 150 7.95 -11.26 3.36
C SER A 150 9.10 -10.55 2.68
N LYS A 151 9.02 -10.46 1.36
CA LYS A 151 9.83 -9.54 0.58
C LYS A 151 9.26 -8.15 0.76
N VAL A 152 10.13 -7.21 1.15
CA VAL A 152 9.73 -5.86 1.51
C VAL A 152 10.68 -4.82 0.96
N THR A 153 10.17 -3.60 0.83
CA THR A 153 10.99 -2.40 0.81
C THR A 153 10.79 -1.63 2.11
N CYS A 154 11.87 -1.47 2.88
CA CYS A 154 11.88 -0.76 4.15
C CYS A 154 12.48 0.64 4.00
N TYR A 155 11.86 1.61 4.67
CA TYR A 155 12.34 2.98 4.70
C TYR A 155 12.56 3.46 6.13
N ASP A 156 13.70 4.09 6.37
CA ASP A 156 13.95 4.80 7.62
C ASP A 156 13.01 6.02 7.74
N SER A 157 12.59 6.27 8.99
CA SER A 157 11.76 7.42 9.35
C SER A 157 12.40 8.27 10.44
N ILE A 158 13.40 7.75 11.15
CA ILE A 158 14.11 8.45 12.22
C ILE A 158 15.53 8.75 11.74
N LEU A 159 15.93 10.02 11.81
CA LEU A 159 17.25 10.48 11.37
C LEU A 159 18.35 10.08 12.35
N GLU A 160 19.14 9.07 11.99
CA GLU A 160 20.37 8.69 12.68
C GLU A 160 21.59 9.31 11.98
N GLY A 161 22.47 9.98 12.73
CA GLY A 161 23.53 10.80 12.14
C GLY A 161 22.92 11.86 11.19
N ASP A 162 23.33 11.85 9.92
CA ASP A 162 22.86 12.77 8.89
C ASP A 162 22.14 12.06 7.72
N LYS A 163 21.76 10.78 7.89
CA LYS A 163 21.21 9.98 6.77
C LYS A 163 20.06 9.09 7.21
N LEU A 164 19.07 8.98 6.32
CA LEU A 164 18.05 7.93 6.36
C LEU A 164 18.52 6.78 5.47
N VAL A 165 18.52 5.56 6.00
CA VAL A 165 18.95 4.36 5.28
C VAL A 165 17.72 3.52 4.93
N ASN A 166 17.61 3.15 3.66
CA ASN A 166 16.51 2.32 3.18
C ASN A 166 17.03 0.94 2.76
N TYR A 167 16.21 -0.08 2.94
CA TYR A 167 16.49 -1.43 2.45
C TYR A 167 15.48 -1.80 1.36
N TYR A 168 15.99 -2.02 0.15
CA TYR A 168 15.19 -2.40 -1.02
C TYR A 168 15.32 -3.89 -1.29
N ASP A 169 14.22 -4.52 -1.68
CA ASP A 169 14.16 -5.94 -2.06
C ASP A 169 14.87 -6.85 -1.05
N VAL A 170 14.48 -6.73 0.22
CA VAL A 170 14.99 -7.59 1.31
C VAL A 170 13.89 -8.50 1.82
N TRP A 171 14.29 -9.59 2.46
CA TRP A 171 13.37 -10.52 3.10
C TRP A 171 13.43 -10.32 4.61
N ILE A 172 12.28 -10.21 5.25
CA ILE A 172 12.17 -10.13 6.71
C ILE A 172 11.33 -11.30 7.22
N LYS A 173 11.67 -11.82 8.40
CA LYS A 173 10.82 -12.79 9.08
C LYS A 173 9.66 -12.04 9.73
N THR A 174 8.43 -12.35 9.35
CA THR A 174 7.25 -11.56 9.74
C THR A 174 6.69 -11.92 11.10
N ILE A 175 6.94 -13.15 11.55
CA ILE A 175 6.60 -13.59 12.92
C ILE A 175 7.72 -13.12 13.84
N SER A 176 7.63 -11.86 14.25
CA SER A 176 8.56 -11.21 15.18
C SER A 176 7.80 -10.29 16.13
N PRO A 177 8.11 -10.31 17.44
CA PRO A 177 7.53 -9.36 18.40
C PRO A 177 8.05 -7.92 18.18
N ASN A 178 9.06 -7.74 17.33
CA ASN A 178 9.63 -6.44 17.01
C ASN A 178 8.98 -5.77 15.79
N LEU A 179 7.98 -6.42 15.18
CA LEU A 179 7.23 -5.92 14.05
C LEU A 179 5.77 -5.75 14.43
N SER A 180 5.22 -4.57 14.17
CA SER A 180 3.80 -4.28 14.30
C SER A 180 3.14 -4.15 12.94
N LYS A 181 1.87 -4.55 12.84
CA LYS A 181 0.99 -4.29 11.69
C LYS A 181 -0.08 -3.24 12.01
N ASP A 182 0.02 -2.59 13.17
CA ASP A 182 -0.97 -1.60 13.60
C ASP A 182 -0.92 -0.37 12.69
N ALA A 183 -1.97 -0.20 11.89
CA ALA A 183 -2.11 0.91 10.95
C ALA A 183 -2.08 2.29 11.64
N LEU A 184 -2.42 2.37 12.93
CA LEU A 184 -2.39 3.62 13.69
C LEU A 184 -0.97 4.21 13.82
N LEU A 185 0.07 3.36 13.80
CA LEU A 185 1.46 3.81 13.81
C LEU A 185 1.86 4.50 12.51
N GLY A 186 1.13 4.28 11.42
CA GLY A 186 1.43 4.82 10.11
C GLY A 186 1.49 6.34 10.09
N GLU A 187 0.63 7.04 10.83
CA GLU A 187 0.64 8.52 10.84
C GLU A 187 1.88 9.07 11.55
N THR A 188 2.22 8.53 12.72
CA THR A 188 3.42 8.92 13.47
C THR A 188 4.67 8.70 12.64
N ILE A 189 4.75 7.56 11.95
CA ILE A 189 5.89 7.22 11.09
C ILE A 189 6.01 8.17 9.89
N LYS A 190 4.89 8.59 9.26
CA LYS A 190 4.92 9.63 8.21
C LYS A 190 5.47 10.95 8.75
N LEU A 191 4.99 11.36 9.92
CA LEU A 191 5.38 12.62 10.55
C LEU A 191 6.86 12.60 10.94
N LEU A 192 7.35 11.50 11.51
CA LEU A 192 8.76 11.26 11.80
C LEU A 192 9.61 11.32 10.53
N LYS A 193 9.19 10.61 9.47
CA LYS A 193 9.91 10.63 8.19
C LYS A 193 9.99 12.03 7.61
N LYS A 194 8.89 12.77 7.61
CA LYS A 194 8.85 14.17 7.17
C LYS A 194 9.82 15.03 7.98
N ALA A 195 9.72 14.98 9.31
CA ALA A 195 10.61 15.75 10.19
C ALA A 195 12.08 15.40 9.93
N SER A 196 12.42 14.12 9.90
CA SER A 196 13.76 13.63 9.62
C SER A 196 14.31 14.09 8.27
N GLN A 197 13.48 14.12 7.22
CA GLN A 197 13.87 14.62 5.91
C GLN A 197 14.15 16.13 5.92
N ASP A 198 13.30 16.91 6.60
CA ASP A 198 13.49 18.36 6.72
C ASP A 198 14.73 18.69 7.56
N LEU A 199 14.95 17.97 8.66
CA LEU A 199 16.14 18.10 9.50
C LEU A 199 17.43 17.76 8.74
N ALA A 200 17.44 16.66 7.98
CA ALA A 200 18.59 16.29 7.16
C ALA A 200 18.93 17.36 6.11
N LYS A 201 17.91 17.95 5.47
CA LYS A 201 18.10 19.04 4.50
C LYS A 201 18.58 20.32 5.16
N SER A 202 18.16 20.59 6.39
CA SER A 202 18.50 21.82 7.11
C SER A 202 20.00 21.99 7.35
N ASN A 203 20.75 20.88 7.43
CA ASN A 203 22.20 20.87 7.62
C ASN A 203 22.98 21.46 6.43
N THR A 204 22.38 21.48 5.24
CA THR A 204 23.01 21.96 4.00
C THR A 204 22.29 23.16 3.38
N ALA A 205 21.24 23.66 4.03
CA ALA A 205 20.38 24.70 3.51
C ALA A 205 20.95 26.11 3.80
N THR A 206 20.48 27.09 3.04
CA THR A 206 20.69 28.52 3.36
C THR A 206 19.98 28.89 4.67
N GLU A 207 20.37 29.96 5.36
CA GLU A 207 19.74 30.34 6.64
C GLU A 207 18.22 30.57 6.54
N GLU A 208 17.74 31.20 5.45
CA GLU A 208 16.30 31.40 5.25
C GLU A 208 15.55 30.07 5.08
N GLU A 209 16.10 29.15 4.28
CA GLU A 209 15.50 27.84 4.04
C GLU A 209 15.60 26.93 5.27
N LYS A 210 16.72 26.99 5.99
CA LYS A 210 16.95 26.28 7.25
C LYS A 210 15.87 26.63 8.27
N SER A 211 15.55 27.91 8.46
CA SER A 211 14.48 28.32 9.38
C SER A 211 13.11 27.71 9.02
N LYS A 212 12.76 27.66 7.73
CA LYS A 212 11.52 27.03 7.24
C LYS A 212 11.51 25.52 7.49
N LEU A 213 12.63 24.85 7.22
CA LEU A 213 12.78 23.40 7.44
C LEU A 213 12.68 23.05 8.93
N LEU A 214 13.33 23.79 9.82
CA LEU A 214 13.25 23.58 11.26
C LEU A 214 11.82 23.81 11.78
N THR A 215 11.11 24.80 11.26
CA THR A 215 9.71 25.06 11.63
C THR A 215 8.81 23.90 11.19
N SER A 216 8.92 23.46 9.92
CA SER A 216 8.18 22.32 9.39
C SER A 216 8.47 21.03 10.17
N ALA A 217 9.73 20.76 10.49
CA ALA A 217 10.13 19.61 11.30
C ALA A 217 9.54 19.69 12.71
N THR A 218 9.59 20.85 13.37
CA THR A 218 9.03 21.06 14.71
C THR A 218 7.53 20.78 14.72
N GLU A 219 6.78 21.31 13.76
CA GLU A 219 5.33 21.05 13.66
C GLU A 219 5.02 19.57 13.44
N ALA A 220 5.80 18.89 12.59
CA ALA A 220 5.63 17.47 12.35
C ALA A 220 5.93 16.64 13.62
N LEU A 221 6.99 16.96 14.35
CA LEU A 221 7.35 16.29 15.62
C LEU A 221 6.30 16.54 16.71
N LYS A 222 5.74 17.75 16.83
CA LYS A 222 4.63 18.03 17.76
C LYS A 222 3.40 17.17 17.44
N LYS A 223 3.02 17.09 16.16
CA LYS A 223 1.90 16.24 15.72
C LYS A 223 2.16 14.76 15.97
N ALA A 224 3.40 14.31 15.79
CA ALA A 224 3.80 12.93 16.08
C ALA A 224 3.72 12.66 17.60
N LEU A 225 4.25 13.56 18.43
CA LEU A 225 4.25 13.41 19.88
C LEU A 225 2.83 13.36 20.46
N ALA A 226 1.90 14.12 19.86
CA ALA A 226 0.49 14.12 20.25
C ALA A 226 -0.21 12.76 20.04
N LYS A 227 0.38 11.84 19.26
CA LYS A 227 -0.14 10.47 19.11
C LYS A 227 0.11 9.59 20.32
N GLN A 228 1.06 9.95 21.18
CA GLN A 228 1.37 9.26 22.44
C GLN A 228 1.62 7.76 22.28
N ASP A 229 2.26 7.39 21.17
CA ASP A 229 2.59 6.00 20.89
C ASP A 229 4.03 5.65 21.30
N GLU A 230 4.44 4.43 20.94
CA GLU A 230 5.73 3.87 21.29
C GLU A 230 6.92 4.75 20.88
N PHE A 231 6.80 5.62 19.87
CA PHE A 231 7.91 6.43 19.35
C PHE A 231 8.14 7.76 20.11
N SER A 232 7.44 7.99 21.22
CA SER A 232 7.55 9.22 22.02
C SER A 232 8.99 9.54 22.45
N THR A 233 9.78 8.53 22.84
CA THR A 233 11.20 8.72 23.20
C THR A 233 12.03 9.12 21.98
N ASP A 234 11.80 8.48 20.83
CA ASP A 234 12.53 8.76 19.60
C ASP A 234 12.26 10.19 19.11
N ILE A 235 11.01 10.65 19.20
CA ILE A 235 10.59 12.02 18.86
C ILE A 235 11.34 13.05 19.72
N ASN A 236 11.37 12.84 21.04
CA ASN A 236 12.05 13.76 21.96
C ASN A 236 13.58 13.76 21.75
N ASN A 237 14.18 12.60 21.49
CA ASN A 237 15.60 12.49 21.19
C ASN A 237 15.96 13.25 19.91
N LEU A 238 15.13 13.12 18.86
CA LEU A 238 15.32 13.81 17.60
C LEU A 238 15.18 15.34 17.78
N ALA A 239 14.18 15.81 18.51
CA ALA A 239 14.01 17.23 18.83
C ALA A 239 15.21 17.79 19.62
N THR A 240 15.66 17.07 20.65
CA THR A 240 16.79 17.46 21.50
C THR A 240 18.08 17.61 20.68
N LYS A 241 18.36 16.64 19.78
CA LYS A 241 19.53 16.66 18.90
C LYS A 241 19.61 17.93 18.04
N PHE A 242 18.47 18.47 17.64
CA PHE A 242 18.36 19.68 16.83
C PHE A 242 17.95 20.93 17.63
N SER A 243 17.97 20.85 18.97
CA SER A 243 17.59 21.96 19.88
C SER A 243 16.20 22.54 19.58
N LEU A 244 15.24 21.68 19.23
CA LEU A 244 13.86 22.05 18.94
C LEU A 244 12.99 21.96 20.21
N SER A 245 12.13 22.95 20.42
CA SER A 245 11.12 22.91 21.49
C SER A 245 9.81 22.30 20.98
N LEU A 246 9.34 21.26 21.67
CA LEU A 246 8.07 20.58 21.38
C LEU A 246 6.91 21.05 22.27
N GLU A 247 7.16 21.98 23.19
CA GLU A 247 6.12 22.65 24.01
C GLU A 247 5.23 23.56 23.17
#